data_AF-A0A660RCX5-F1
#
_entry.id   AF-A0A660RCX5-F1
#
_cell.length_a   1.000
_cell.length_b   1.000
_cell.length_c   1.000
_cell.angle_alpha   90.00
_cell.angle_beta   90.00
_cell.angle_gamma   90.00
#
_symmetry.space_group_name_H-M   'P 1'
#
loop_
_entity.id
_entity.type
_entity.pdbx_description
1 polymer ?
#
loop_
_entity_poly.entity_id
_entity_poly.type
_entity_poly.pdbx_seq_one_letter_code
_entity_poly.pdbx_strand_id
1 'polypeptide(L)'
;MVLEKVRQKMQEKALDLFLIYNREGSNPNLFYVTGFSGGDGVALIGKDTALLLVDSRYYVQARKELFPDIAMVELGKKKRWEAIKEIINDIKPRGIAFEGNRLSYRDYERLKDI
;
A
#
# COMPACT_ATOMS: atom_id res chain seq x y z
N MET A 1 -2.24 -12.07 -12.87
CA MET A 1 -1.11 -11.21 -12.40
C MET A 1 -0.76 -11.55 -10.95
N VAL A 2 0.36 -11.05 -10.40
CA VAL A 2 0.72 -11.29 -8.98
C VAL A 2 -0.37 -10.74 -8.04
N LEU A 3 -0.94 -9.57 -8.36
CA LEU A 3 -2.06 -8.96 -7.63
C LEU A 3 -3.21 -9.95 -7.40
N GLU A 4 -3.65 -10.67 -8.44
CA GLU A 4 -4.73 -11.66 -8.34
C GLU A 4 -4.37 -12.84 -7.42
N LYS A 5 -3.10 -13.27 -7.43
CA LYS A 5 -2.63 -14.30 -6.48
C LYS A 5 -2.62 -13.79 -5.04
N VAL A 6 -2.31 -12.51 -4.83
CA VAL A 6 -2.38 -11.87 -3.51
C VAL A 6 -3.83 -11.80 -3.04
N ARG A 7 -4.76 -11.36 -3.90
CA ARG A 7 -6.20 -11.30 -3.59
C ARG A 7 -6.78 -12.67 -3.26
N GLN A 8 -6.41 -13.71 -4.01
CA GLN A 8 -6.81 -15.08 -3.70
C GLN A 8 -6.36 -15.49 -2.29
N LYS A 9 -5.09 -15.27 -1.93
CA LYS A 9 -4.58 -15.57 -0.59
C LYS A 9 -5.24 -14.72 0.50
N MET A 10 -5.57 -13.46 0.21
CA MET A 10 -6.32 -12.61 1.12
C MET A 10 -7.70 -13.22 1.40
N GLN A 11 -8.41 -13.66 0.36
CA GLN A 11 -9.70 -14.32 0.50
C GLN A 11 -9.62 -15.60 1.34
N GLU A 12 -8.64 -16.47 1.07
CA GLU A 12 -8.41 -17.71 1.84
C GLU A 12 -8.17 -17.45 3.35
N LYS A 13 -7.59 -16.28 3.68
CA LYS A 13 -7.28 -15.87 5.05
C LYS A 13 -8.30 -14.91 5.65
N ALA A 14 -9.42 -14.66 4.96
CA ALA A 14 -10.44 -13.67 5.35
C ALA A 14 -9.86 -12.26 5.64
N LEU A 15 -8.89 -11.83 4.83
CA LEU A 15 -8.26 -10.50 4.91
C LEU A 15 -8.98 -9.51 3.98
N ASP A 16 -9.35 -8.36 4.52
CA ASP A 16 -10.07 -7.34 3.76
C ASP A 16 -9.13 -6.32 3.09
N LEU A 17 -8.04 -5.96 3.78
CA LEU A 17 -7.05 -5.01 3.30
C LEU A 17 -5.63 -5.49 3.63
N PHE A 18 -4.73 -5.36 2.67
CA PHE A 18 -3.30 -5.63 2.84
C PHE A 18 -2.48 -4.36 2.57
N LEU A 19 -1.73 -3.94 3.58
CA LEU A 19 -0.87 -2.77 3.57
C LEU A 19 0.58 -3.21 3.35
N ILE A 20 1.14 -2.85 2.19
CA ILE A 20 2.55 -3.07 1.85
C ILE A 20 3.26 -1.74 2.08
N TYR A 21 4.10 -1.68 3.12
CA TYR A 21 4.72 -0.45 3.58
C TYR A 21 6.20 -0.42 3.20
N ASN A 22 6.61 0.61 2.47
CA ASN A 22 8.02 0.88 2.20
C ASN A 22 8.34 2.34 2.52
N ARG A 23 9.39 2.58 3.33
CA ARG A 23 9.89 3.93 3.61
C ARG A 23 11.24 4.19 2.98
N GLU A 24 12.05 3.15 2.85
CA GLU A 24 13.40 3.22 2.34
C GLU A 24 13.83 1.85 1.82
N GLY A 25 14.73 1.87 0.84
CA GLY A 25 15.29 0.67 0.24
C GLY A 25 14.29 -0.04 -0.67
N SER A 26 14.69 -1.21 -1.16
CA SER A 26 13.84 -2.00 -2.04
C SER A 26 12.83 -2.81 -1.22
N ASN A 27 11.57 -2.82 -1.65
CA ASN A 27 10.58 -3.79 -1.23
C ASN A 27 10.08 -4.58 -2.46
N PRO A 28 10.58 -5.82 -2.66
CA PRO A 28 10.15 -6.65 -3.78
C PRO A 28 8.64 -6.89 -3.83
N ASN A 29 7.96 -6.98 -2.67
CA ASN A 29 6.52 -7.18 -2.64
C ASN A 29 5.77 -5.96 -3.20
N LEU A 30 6.27 -4.75 -2.93
CA LEU A 30 5.71 -3.53 -3.52
C LEU A 30 5.85 -3.56 -5.05
N PHE A 31 7.04 -3.91 -5.55
CA PHE A 31 7.30 -4.03 -6.98
C PHE A 31 6.45 -5.11 -7.65
N TYR A 32 6.45 -6.33 -7.13
CA TYR A 32 5.72 -7.43 -7.76
C TYR A 32 4.21 -7.21 -7.79
N VAL A 33 3.66 -6.49 -6.81
CA VAL A 33 2.23 -6.20 -6.75
C VAL A 33 1.86 -5.00 -7.62
N THR A 34 2.69 -3.95 -7.64
CA THR A 34 2.31 -2.66 -8.24
C THR A 34 3.03 -2.30 -9.53
N GLY A 35 4.18 -2.92 -9.81
CA GLY A 35 5.11 -2.54 -10.87
C GLY A 35 6.11 -1.44 -10.46
N PHE A 36 5.88 -0.76 -9.33
CA PHE A 36 6.72 0.35 -8.88
C PHE A 36 8.01 -0.10 -8.21
N SER A 37 9.14 0.40 -8.72
CA SER A 37 10.49 0.04 -8.28
C SER A 37 11.13 1.06 -7.33
N GLY A 38 10.43 2.14 -6.98
CA GLY A 38 10.97 3.20 -6.14
C GLY A 38 11.18 2.80 -4.67
N GLY A 39 12.01 3.58 -3.99
CA GLY A 39 12.47 3.29 -2.63
C GLY A 39 11.54 3.72 -1.50
N ASP A 40 10.48 4.48 -1.79
CA ASP A 40 9.50 4.95 -0.81
C ASP A 40 8.10 4.93 -1.42
N GLY A 41 7.16 4.26 -0.75
CA GLY A 41 5.81 4.08 -1.25
C GLY A 41 5.01 3.12 -0.40
N VAL A 42 3.69 3.29 -0.41
CA VAL A 42 2.76 2.42 0.33
C VAL A 42 1.70 1.92 -0.62
N ALA A 43 1.50 0.60 -0.68
CA ALA A 43 0.38 0.03 -1.40
C ALA A 43 -0.73 -0.41 -0.45
N LEU A 44 -1.98 -0.13 -0.84
CA LEU A 44 -3.18 -0.58 -0.16
C LEU A 44 -3.96 -1.47 -1.13
N ILE A 45 -3.96 -2.77 -0.83
CA ILE A 45 -4.57 -3.81 -1.67
C ILE A 45 -5.81 -4.34 -0.97
N GLY A 46 -6.97 -4.11 -1.56
CA GLY A 46 -8.24 -4.68 -1.14
C GLY A 46 -8.79 -5.65 -2.20
N LYS A 47 -10.03 -6.10 -1.98
CA LYS A 47 -10.74 -6.96 -2.94
C LYS A 47 -10.87 -6.30 -4.32
N ASP A 48 -11.36 -5.07 -4.35
CA ASP A 48 -11.62 -4.32 -5.59
C ASP A 48 -10.77 -3.04 -5.70
N THR A 49 -9.90 -2.80 -4.69
CA THR A 49 -9.05 -1.62 -4.60
C THR A 49 -7.58 -2.01 -4.72
N ALA A 50 -6.80 -1.26 -5.48
CA ALA A 50 -5.35 -1.36 -5.48
C ALA A 50 -4.76 0.04 -5.69
N LEU A 51 -4.15 0.56 -4.64
CA LEU A 51 -3.61 1.92 -4.62
C LEU A 51 -2.11 1.89 -4.36
N LEU A 52 -1.36 2.80 -4.98
CA LEU A 52 0.00 3.15 -4.61
C LEU A 52 0.07 4.62 -4.20
N LEU A 53 0.44 4.86 -2.94
CA LEU A 53 0.72 6.18 -2.40
C LEU A 53 2.22 6.49 -2.53
N VAL A 54 2.55 7.60 -3.17
CA VAL A 54 3.93 8.08 -3.34
C VAL A 54 4.03 9.57 -3.02
N ASP A 55 5.23 10.00 -2.60
CA ASP A 55 5.53 11.42 -2.56
C ASP A 55 5.95 11.96 -3.95
N SER A 56 6.07 13.28 -4.05
CA SER A 56 6.34 13.97 -5.31
C SER A 56 7.67 13.58 -5.97
N ARG A 57 8.66 13.08 -5.21
CA ARG A 57 9.95 12.61 -5.76
C ARG A 57 9.76 11.40 -6.66
N TYR A 58 8.76 10.57 -6.35
CA TYR A 58 8.50 9.31 -7.05
C TYR A 58 7.29 9.37 -7.99
N TYR A 59 6.52 10.48 -8.00
CA TYR A 59 5.30 10.63 -8.82
C TYR A 59 5.53 10.31 -10.31
N VAL A 60 6.54 10.93 -10.93
CA VAL A 60 6.85 10.74 -12.36
C VAL A 60 7.27 9.29 -12.65
N GLN A 61 8.00 8.67 -11.72
CA GLN A 61 8.44 7.28 -11.85
C GLN A 61 7.24 6.33 -11.74
N ALA A 62 6.44 6.45 -10.69
CA ALA A 62 5.26 5.63 -10.47
C ALA A 62 4.29 5.71 -11.65
N ARG A 63 4.05 6.90 -12.21
CA ARG A 63 3.19 7.07 -13.39
C ARG A 63 3.65 6.26 -14.61
N LYS A 64 4.94 5.98 -14.75
CA LYS A 64 5.51 5.20 -15.87
C LYS A 64 5.56 3.70 -15.61
N GLU A 65 5.72 3.29 -14.35
CA GLU A 65 6.02 1.91 -13.97
C GLU A 65 4.80 1.12 -13.49
N LEU A 66 3.76 1.79 -13.02
CA LEU A 66 2.60 1.14 -12.44
C LEU A 66 1.89 0.20 -13.42
N PHE A 67 1.48 -0.96 -12.91
CA PHE A 67 0.57 -1.83 -13.65
C PHE A 67 -0.81 -1.18 -13.84
N PRO A 68 -1.56 -1.53 -14.91
CA PRO A 68 -2.81 -0.85 -15.26
C PRO A 68 -3.88 -0.84 -14.17
N ASP A 69 -3.91 -1.87 -13.32
CA ASP A 69 -4.93 -2.03 -12.28
C ASP A 69 -4.62 -1.28 -10.97
N ILE A 70 -3.53 -0.49 -10.95
CA ILE A 70 -3.07 0.22 -9.76
C ILE A 70 -3.33 1.71 -9.93
N ALA A 71 -4.20 2.25 -9.07
CA ALA A 71 -4.42 3.69 -9.01
C ALA A 71 -3.34 4.37 -8.18
N MET A 72 -2.81 5.47 -8.69
CA MET A 72 -1.76 6.25 -8.03
C MET A 72 -2.37 7.37 -7.17
N VAL A 73 -1.80 7.58 -5.99
CA VAL A 73 -2.15 8.67 -5.07
C VAL A 73 -0.89 9.46 -4.75
N GLU A 74 -0.86 10.74 -5.12
CA GLU A 74 0.22 11.64 -4.74
C GLU A 74 -0.04 12.23 -3.35
N LEU A 75 0.93 12.09 -2.44
CA LEU A 75 0.80 12.61 -1.06
C LEU A 75 0.86 14.15 -1.00
N GLY A 76 1.53 14.81 -1.94
CA GLY A 76 1.71 16.26 -1.93
C GLY A 76 2.31 16.76 -0.59
N LYS A 77 1.59 17.66 0.09
CA LYS A 77 1.95 18.16 1.44
C LYS A 77 1.33 17.34 2.58
N LYS A 78 0.42 16.40 2.28
CA LYS A 78 -0.28 15.58 3.27
C LYS A 78 0.68 14.59 3.90
N LYS A 79 0.57 14.35 5.22
CA LYS A 79 1.40 13.32 5.84
C LYS A 79 0.91 11.94 5.41
N ARG A 80 1.85 11.04 5.15
CA ARG A 80 1.57 9.65 4.75
C ARG A 80 0.50 8.96 5.59
N TRP A 81 0.61 9.03 6.92
CA TRP A 81 -0.33 8.39 7.83
C TRP A 81 -1.70 9.05 7.87
N GLU A 82 -1.80 10.34 7.57
CA GLU A 82 -3.10 11.02 7.43
C GLU A 82 -3.81 10.50 6.16
N ALA A 83 -3.10 10.39 5.04
CA ALA A 83 -3.64 9.84 3.79
C ALA A 83 -4.06 8.36 3.93
N ILE A 84 -3.22 7.54 4.60
CA ILE A 84 -3.53 6.13 4.88
C ILE A 84 -4.81 6.03 5.73
N LYS A 85 -4.94 6.86 6.78
CA LYS A 85 -6.12 6.88 7.66
C LYS A 85 -7.40 7.26 6.92
N GLU A 86 -7.36 8.30 6.08
CA GLU A 86 -8.51 8.69 5.26
C GLU A 86 -8.97 7.55 4.35
N ILE A 87 -8.04 6.93 3.60
CA ILE A 87 -8.37 5.83 2.68
C ILE A 87 -8.93 4.62 3.43
N ILE A 88 -8.34 4.25 4.57
CA ILE A 88 -8.84 3.14 5.38
C ILE A 88 -10.23 3.44 5.94
N ASN A 89 -10.49 4.68 6.37
CA ASN A 89 -11.81 5.11 6.86
C ASN A 89 -12.89 5.10 5.77
N ASP A 90 -12.50 5.28 4.51
CA ASP A 90 -13.40 5.15 3.36
C ASP A 90 -13.67 3.68 3.03
N ILE A 91 -12.64 2.82 3.07
CA ILE A 91 -12.76 1.38 2.77
C ILE A 91 -13.49 0.61 3.89
N LYS A 92 -13.27 1.00 5.17
CA LYS A 92 -13.80 0.35 6.38
C LYS A 92 -13.56 -1.17 6.43
N PRO A 93 -12.31 -1.64 6.29
CA PRO A 93 -12.01 -3.07 6.36
C PRO A 93 -12.24 -3.60 7.79
N ARG A 94 -12.64 -4.86 7.94
CA ARG A 94 -12.75 -5.52 9.26
C ARG A 94 -11.38 -5.83 9.86
N GLY A 95 -10.35 -5.91 9.02
CA GLY A 95 -8.97 -6.16 9.45
C GLY A 95 -7.96 -5.73 8.39
N ILE A 96 -6.79 -5.31 8.87
CA ILE A 96 -5.68 -4.84 8.02
C ILE A 96 -4.48 -5.76 8.26
N ALA A 97 -4.06 -6.46 7.21
CA ALA A 97 -2.81 -7.20 7.19
C ALA A 97 -1.65 -6.29 6.79
N PHE A 98 -0.44 -6.59 7.28
CA PHE A 98 0.78 -5.86 6.93
C PHE A 98 2.02 -6.77 7.04
N GLU A 99 3.14 -6.30 6.49
CA GLU A 99 4.43 -6.98 6.58
C GLU A 99 5.11 -6.68 7.92
N GLY A 100 5.09 -7.65 8.84
CA GLY A 100 5.58 -7.46 10.22
C GLY A 100 7.05 -7.05 10.34
N ASN A 101 7.89 -7.35 9.35
CA ASN A 101 9.30 -6.97 9.31
C ASN A 101 9.58 -5.61 8.63
N ARG A 102 8.55 -4.94 8.09
CA ARG A 102 8.68 -3.64 7.39
C ARG A 102 8.04 -2.48 8.15
N LEU A 103 7.16 -2.78 9.09
CA LEU A 103 6.54 -1.78 9.94
C LEU A 103 7.37 -1.58 11.21
N SER A 104 7.79 -0.35 11.49
CA SER A 104 8.35 -0.04 12.81
C SER A 104 7.26 -0.10 13.88
N TYR A 105 7.62 -0.34 15.14
CA TYR A 105 6.63 -0.34 16.24
C TYR A 105 5.82 0.96 16.30
N ARG A 106 6.47 2.11 16.08
CA ARG A 106 5.79 3.41 16.01
C ARG A 106 4.77 3.50 14.88
N ASP A 107 5.10 2.92 13.72
CA ASP A 107 4.20 2.90 12.56
C ASP A 107 3.05 1.91 12.76
N TYR A 108 3.28 0.81 13.49
CA TYR A 108 2.23 -0.10 13.94
C TYR A 108 1.24 0.57 14.90
N GLU A 109 1.71 1.31 15.91
CA GLU A 109 0.81 2.02 16.83
C GLU A 109 -0.09 3.01 16.08
N ARG A 110 0.45 3.71 15.06
CA ARG A 110 -0.37 4.56 14.19
C ARG A 110 -1.44 3.79 13.41
N LEU A 111 -1.10 2.60 12.91
CA LEU A 111 -2.04 1.74 12.17
C LEU A 111 -3.14 1.20 13.10
N LYS A 112 -2.80 0.92 14.36
CA LYS A 112 -3.72 0.43 15.39
C LYS A 112 -4.73 1.48 15.84
N ASP A 113 -4.37 2.76 15.76
CA ASP A 113 -5.21 3.92 16.10
C ASP A 113 -6.08 4.43 14.93
N ILE A 114 -6.14 3.68 13.83
CA ILE A 114 -7.06 3.92 12.71
C ILE A 114 -8.35 3.17 12.97
#